data_AF-A0A932QA83-F1
#
_entry.id   AF-A0A932QA83-F1
#
_cell.length_a   1.000
_cell.length_b   1.000
_cell.length_c   1.000
_cell.angle_alpha   90.00
_cell.angle_beta   90.00
_cell.angle_gamma   90.00
#
_symmetry.space_group_name_H-M   'P 1'
#
loop_
_entity.id
_entity.type
_entity.pdbx_description
1 polymer ?
#
loop_
_entity_poly.entity_id
_entity_poly.type
_entity_poly.pdbx_seq_one_letter_code
_entity_poly.pdbx_strand_id
1 'polypeptide(L)'
;MAKTWLQLSLFFAITAACYINAFHGAFIGDDIGRIARNEQYFQQGLFSTLADVLPDRPILSISLWVNYRLSGLNPFAFKLVNVALHALTGFYLFKTIS
;
A
#
# COMPACT_ATOMS: atom_id res chain seq x y z
N MET A 1 -16.92 -21.62 7.35
CA MET A 1 -16.74 -20.56 6.33
C MET A 1 -17.25 -19.20 6.78
N ALA A 2 -18.53 -19.04 7.19
CA ALA A 2 -19.08 -17.74 7.62
C ALA A 2 -18.28 -17.04 8.75
N LYS A 3 -17.81 -17.79 9.75
CA LYS A 3 -16.98 -17.25 10.85
C LYS A 3 -15.67 -16.62 10.36
N THR A 4 -14.99 -17.25 9.40
CA THR A 4 -13.74 -16.74 8.83
C THR A 4 -13.97 -15.43 8.08
N TRP A 5 -15.04 -15.35 7.30
CA TRP A 5 -15.42 -14.13 6.58
C TRP A 5 -15.79 -13.00 7.55
N LEU A 6 -16.52 -13.30 8.63
CA LEU A 6 -16.80 -12.31 9.68
C LEU A 6 -15.52 -11.80 10.34
N GLN A 7 -14.59 -12.68 10.70
CA GLN A 7 -13.30 -12.30 11.27
C GLN A 7 -12.50 -11.42 10.32
N LEU A 8 -12.42 -11.80 9.04
CA LEU A 8 -11.74 -11.00 8.03
C LEU A 8 -12.34 -9.60 7.91
N SER A 9 -13.68 -9.50 7.81
CA SER A 9 -14.38 -8.21 7.74
C SER A 9 -14.13 -7.35 8.97
N LEU A 10 -14.10 -7.93 10.17
CA LEU A 10 -13.78 -7.20 11.40
C LEU A 10 -12.34 -6.68 11.39
N PHE A 11 -11.37 -7.47 10.90
CA PHE A 11 -9.99 -7.02 10.75
C PHE A 11 -9.88 -5.83 9.79
N PHE A 12 -10.57 -5.85 8.66
CA PHE A 12 -10.62 -4.72 7.73
C PHE A 12 -11.26 -3.48 8.38
N ALA A 13 -12.40 -3.64 9.06
CA ALA A 13 -13.09 -2.53 9.70
C ALA A 13 -12.26 -1.87 10.81
N ILE A 14 -11.66 -2.68 11.69
CA ILE A 14 -10.82 -2.19 12.80
C ILE A 14 -9.57 -1.51 12.25
N THR A 15 -8.90 -2.13 11.27
CA THR A 15 -7.69 -1.53 10.67
C THR A 15 -8.03 -0.20 9.99
N ALA A 16 -9.12 -0.14 9.20
CA ALA A 16 -9.56 1.10 8.58
C ALA A 16 -9.87 2.19 9.62
N ALA A 17 -10.53 1.84 10.72
CA ALA A 17 -10.81 2.76 11.82
C ALA A 17 -9.54 3.32 12.46
N CYS A 18 -8.51 2.48 12.69
CA CYS A 18 -7.21 2.92 13.22
C CYS A 18 -6.49 3.92 12.29
N TYR A 19 -6.68 3.79 10.97
CA TYR A 19 -6.02 4.62 9.96
C TYR A 19 -6.92 5.72 9.36
N ILE A 20 -8.16 5.90 9.86
CA ILE A 20 -9.16 6.79 9.24
C ILE A 20 -8.64 8.23 9.04
N ASN A 21 -7.89 8.72 10.04
CA ASN A 21 -7.31 10.06 10.01
C ASN A 21 -6.11 10.18 9.06
N ALA A 22 -5.43 9.07 8.75
CA ALA A 22 -4.24 9.06 7.90
C ALA A 22 -4.58 9.17 6.40
N PHE A 23 -5.78 8.72 5.99
CA PHE A 23 -6.22 8.67 4.59
C PHE A 23 -6.18 10.04 3.88
N HIS A 24 -6.48 11.11 4.60
CA HIS A 24 -6.58 12.46 4.03
C HIS A 24 -5.26 13.24 4.08
N GLY A 25 -4.19 12.67 4.64
CA GLY A 25 -2.87 13.31 4.65
C GLY A 25 -2.19 13.29 3.29
N ALA A 26 -1.24 14.21 3.07
CA ALA A 26 -0.33 14.16 1.93
C ALA A 26 0.66 12.98 2.02
N PHE A 27 1.52 12.82 1.01
CA PHE A 27 2.75 12.04 1.13
C PHE A 27 3.65 12.66 2.20
N ILE A 28 4.21 11.83 3.08
CA ILE A 28 5.04 12.29 4.20
C ILE A 28 6.26 11.38 4.35
N GLY A 29 7.31 11.89 5.00
CA GLY A 29 8.50 11.10 5.29
C GLY A 29 9.16 10.56 4.01
N ASP A 30 9.39 9.25 3.99
CA ASP A 30 10.05 8.56 2.88
C ASP A 30 9.16 8.43 1.63
N ASP A 31 7.83 8.57 1.73
CA ASP A 31 6.94 8.61 0.56
C ASP A 31 7.33 9.71 -0.42
N ILE A 32 7.82 10.84 0.08
CA ILE A 32 8.23 11.96 -0.77
C ILE A 32 9.40 11.56 -1.66
N GLY A 33 10.42 10.93 -1.06
CA GLY A 33 11.63 10.51 -1.76
C GLY A 33 11.46 9.23 -2.58
N ARG A 34 10.46 8.40 -2.25
CA ARG A 34 10.19 7.13 -2.93
C ARG A 34 9.13 7.23 -4.01
N ILE A 35 8.17 8.14 -3.85
CA ILE A 35 6.99 8.25 -4.72
C ILE A 35 6.94 9.63 -5.36
N ALA A 36 6.70 10.68 -4.57
CA ALA A 36 6.35 11.99 -5.10
C ALA A 36 7.46 12.61 -5.98
N ARG A 37 8.74 12.42 -5.62
CA ARG A 37 9.89 12.93 -6.39
C ARG A 37 10.33 12.03 -7.54
N ASN A 38 9.78 10.82 -7.63
CA ASN A 38 10.17 9.80 -8.60
C ASN A 38 9.13 9.57 -9.70
N GLU A 39 8.17 10.49 -9.85
CA GLU A 39 7.08 10.36 -10.82
C GLU A 39 7.57 10.06 -12.24
N GLN A 40 8.66 10.71 -12.66
CA GLN A 40 9.29 10.51 -13.96
C GLN A 40 9.60 9.04 -14.26
N TYR A 41 10.07 8.28 -13.27
CA TYR A 41 10.41 6.86 -13.43
C TYR A 41 9.17 5.98 -13.53
N PHE A 42 8.08 6.35 -12.82
CA PHE A 42 6.80 5.66 -12.97
C PHE A 42 6.18 5.87 -14.35
N GLN A 43 6.29 7.10 -14.90
CA GLN A 43 5.83 7.45 -16.23
C GLN A 43 6.63 6.73 -17.33
N GLN A 44 7.95 6.59 -17.16
CA GLN A 44 8.83 5.87 -18.09
C GLN A 44 8.53 4.37 -18.16
N GLY A 45 7.99 3.79 -17.08
CA GLY A 45 7.46 2.43 -17.07
C GLY A 45 8.07 1.53 -16.00
N LEU A 46 7.67 0.26 -16.00
CA LEU A 46 8.00 -0.68 -14.94
C LEU A 46 9.51 -0.91 -14.80
N PHE A 47 10.23 -1.06 -15.91
CA PHE A 47 11.67 -1.31 -15.88
C PHE A 47 12.46 -0.13 -15.31
N SER A 48 12.10 1.10 -15.70
CA SER A 48 12.69 2.31 -15.12
C SER A 48 12.37 2.42 -13.63
N THR A 49 11.14 2.10 -13.23
CA THR A 49 10.78 2.07 -11.81
C THR A 49 11.60 1.06 -11.01
N LEU A 50 11.79 -0.14 -11.57
CA LEU A 50 12.60 -1.20 -10.95
C LEU A 50 14.08 -0.83 -10.84
N ALA A 51 14.62 -0.12 -11.83
CA ALA A 51 16.02 0.27 -11.84
C ALA A 51 16.33 1.47 -10.94
N ASP A 52 15.44 2.47 -10.89
CA ASP A 52 15.79 3.79 -10.38
C ASP A 52 15.07 4.20 -9.09
N VAL A 53 13.91 3.62 -8.75
CA VAL A 53 13.12 4.06 -7.58
C VAL A 53 13.56 3.38 -6.29
N LEU A 54 13.45 2.06 -6.23
CA LEU A 54 13.89 1.23 -5.11
C LEU A 54 14.44 -0.09 -5.66
N PRO A 55 15.66 -0.08 -6.25
CA PRO A 55 16.25 -1.27 -6.86
C PRO A 55 16.52 -2.40 -5.86
N ASP A 56 16.71 -2.06 -4.58
CA ASP A 56 16.85 -3.00 -3.47
C ASP A 56 15.52 -3.63 -3.03
N ARG A 57 14.37 -3.12 -3.52
CA ARG A 57 13.03 -3.56 -3.10
C ARG A 57 12.11 -3.81 -4.31
N PRO A 58 12.39 -4.80 -5.16
CA PRO A 58 11.70 -5.00 -6.43
C PRO A 58 10.19 -5.20 -6.26
N ILE A 59 9.75 -5.94 -5.25
CA ILE A 59 8.32 -6.18 -4.97
C ILE A 59 7.61 -4.86 -4.61
N LEU A 60 8.25 -4.02 -3.78
CA LEU A 60 7.71 -2.71 -3.42
C LEU A 60 7.67 -1.79 -4.64
N SER A 61 8.73 -1.75 -5.44
CA SER A 61 8.78 -0.98 -6.69
C SER A 61 7.67 -1.35 -7.66
N ILE A 62 7.41 -2.66 -7.85
CA ILE A 62 6.29 -3.15 -8.66
C ILE A 62 4.95 -2.67 -8.08
N SER A 63 4.76 -2.81 -6.77
CA SER A 63 3.53 -2.38 -6.09
C SER A 63 3.29 -0.88 -6.27
N LEU A 64 4.32 -0.05 -6.07
CA LEU A 64 4.26 1.41 -6.26
C LEU A 64 3.94 1.77 -7.72
N TRP A 65 4.59 1.12 -8.68
CA TRP A 65 4.31 1.33 -10.10
C TRP A 65 2.86 1.02 -10.45
N VAL A 66 2.34 -0.15 -10.03
CA VAL A 66 0.95 -0.54 -10.28
C VAL A 66 -0.01 0.48 -9.64
N ASN A 67 0.25 0.91 -8.41
CA ASN A 67 -0.59 1.90 -7.73
C ASN A 67 -0.61 3.24 -8.48
N TYR A 68 0.56 3.71 -8.93
CA TYR A 68 0.68 4.90 -9.76
C TYR A 68 -0.08 4.76 -11.07
N ARG A 69 0.02 3.61 -11.75
CA ARG A 69 -0.69 3.38 -13.02
C ARG A 69 -2.22 3.40 -12.87
N LEU A 70 -2.74 3.05 -11.69
CA LEU A 70 -4.18 3.03 -11.42
C LEU A 70 -4.72 4.38 -10.93
N SER A 71 -3.91 5.17 -10.23
CA SER A 71 -4.40 6.32 -9.46
C SER A 71 -3.55 7.61 -9.55
N GLY A 72 -2.45 7.59 -10.31
CA GLY A 72 -1.48 8.67 -10.36
C GLY A 72 -0.81 8.89 -9.00
N LEU A 73 -0.48 10.14 -8.69
CA LEU A 73 0.07 10.55 -7.39
C LEU A 73 -1.03 10.86 -6.36
N ASN A 74 -2.05 10.01 -6.23
CA ASN A 74 -3.11 10.19 -5.23
C ASN A 74 -2.74 9.52 -3.89
N PRO A 75 -2.36 10.26 -2.82
CA PRO A 75 -1.91 9.66 -1.56
C PRO A 75 -2.96 8.74 -0.91
N PHE A 76 -4.25 9.04 -1.12
CA PHE A 76 -5.34 8.23 -0.60
C PHE A 76 -5.27 6.80 -1.15
N ALA A 77 -5.02 6.64 -2.45
CA ALA A 77 -4.99 5.34 -3.11
C ALA A 77 -3.81 4.48 -2.61
N PHE A 78 -2.62 5.08 -2.43
CA PHE A 78 -1.48 4.39 -1.83
C PHE A 78 -1.78 3.92 -0.42
N LYS A 79 -2.39 4.78 0.40
CA LYS A 79 -2.76 4.44 1.79
C LYS A 79 -3.84 3.38 1.86
N LEU A 80 -4.80 3.39 0.94
CA LEU A 80 -5.83 2.37 0.84
C LEU A 80 -5.24 0.97 0.61
N VAL A 81 -4.29 0.87 -0.33
CA VAL A 81 -3.58 -0.40 -0.58
C VAL A 81 -2.78 -0.81 0.66
N ASN A 82 -2.05 0.11 1.30
CA ASN A 82 -1.29 -0.20 2.51
C ASN A 82 -2.19 -0.68 3.66
N VAL A 83 -3.32 -0.02 3.91
CA VAL A 83 -4.29 -0.41 4.94
C VAL A 83 -4.90 -1.78 4.65
N ALA A 84 -5.20 -2.09 3.38
CA ALA A 84 -5.67 -3.42 2.98
C ALA A 84 -4.61 -4.50 3.23
N LEU A 85 -3.34 -4.22 2.91
CA LEU A 85 -2.23 -5.14 3.19
C LEU A 85 -2.04 -5.32 4.71
N HIS A 86 -2.11 -4.26 5.51
CA HIS A 86 -2.04 -4.35 6.97
C HIS A 86 -3.17 -5.22 7.54
N ALA A 87 -4.41 -5.05 7.07
CA ALA A 87 -5.55 -5.86 7.49
C ALA A 87 -5.36 -7.33 7.12
N LEU A 88 -4.91 -7.62 5.90
CA LEU A 88 -4.64 -8.99 5.43
C LEU A 88 -3.51 -9.65 6.23
N THR A 89 -2.36 -8.98 6.35
CA THR A 89 -1.21 -9.51 7.11
C THR A 89 -1.56 -9.72 8.57
N GLY A 90 -2.26 -8.77 9.21
CA GLY A 90 -2.73 -8.91 10.59
C GLY A 90 -3.70 -10.10 10.76
N PHE A 91 -4.63 -10.27 9.83
CA PHE A 91 -5.56 -11.40 9.84
C PHE A 91 -4.83 -12.74 9.65
N TYR A 92 -3.90 -12.84 8.70
CA TYR A 92 -3.12 -14.06 8.48
C TYR A 92 -2.26 -14.39 9.70
N LEU A 93 -1.59 -13.40 10.29
CA LEU A 93 -0.83 -13.59 11.52
C LEU A 93 -1.72 -14.13 12.64
N PHE A 94 -2.87 -13.51 12.87
CA PHE A 94 -3.86 -13.98 13.84
C PHE A 94 -4.23 -15.45 13.58
N LYS A 95 -4.54 -15.80 12.33
CA LYS A 95 -4.86 -17.18 11.93
C LYS A 95 -3.72 -18.18 12.12
N THR A 96 -2.47 -17.75 12.06
CA THR A 96 -1.31 -18.60 12.27
C THR A 96 -1.02 -18.84 13.76
N ILE A 97 -1.33 -17.87 14.63
CA ILE A 97 -1.03 -17.96 16.07
C ILE A 97 -2.22 -18.35 16.95
N SER A 98 -3.45 -18.35 16.41
CA SER A 98 -4.71 -18.69 17.11
C SER A 98 -5.27 -20.05 16.69
#